data_AF-A0A2I0M2X3-F1
#
_entry.id   AF-A0A2I0M2X3-F1
#
_cell.length_a   1.000
_cell.length_b   1.000
_cell.length_c   1.000
_cell.angle_alpha   90.00
_cell.angle_beta   90.00
_cell.angle_gamma   90.00
#
_symmetry.space_group_name_H-M   'P 1'
#
loop_
_entity.id
_entity.type
_entity.pdbx_description
1 polymer ?
#
loop_
_entity_poly.entity_id
_entity_poly.type
_entity_poly.pdbx_seq_one_letter_code
_entity_poly.pdbx_strand_id
1 'polypeptide(L)'
;RINSSIEQLKLLLEKEFQRHQPNSKLEKADILEMTVSYLKYSRAFAAPARSLQQDYCEGYAWCLKEALQFLSVHSANTETRMKLIYHFQRSQAAPKDSGSSSAPATTHQPPAKQAALKPSCSLWRPW
;
A
#
# COMPACT_ATOMS: atom_id res chain seq x y z
N ARG A 1 28.06 2.89 -17.37
CA ARG A 1 26.72 3.10 -16.76
C ARG A 1 25.65 3.37 -17.81
N ILE A 2 25.77 4.40 -18.65
CA ILE A 2 24.74 4.70 -19.69
C ILE A 2 24.64 3.63 -20.79
N ASN A 3 25.78 3.15 -21.30
CA ASN A 3 25.76 2.14 -22.37
C ASN A 3 25.19 0.81 -21.87
N SER A 4 25.53 0.41 -20.64
CA SER A 4 24.99 -0.81 -20.03
C SER A 4 23.47 -0.73 -19.83
N SER A 5 22.92 0.42 -19.42
CA SER A 5 21.46 0.56 -19.31
C SER A 5 20.76 0.52 -20.67
N ILE A 6 21.38 1.04 -21.74
CA ILE A 6 20.81 0.96 -23.09
C ILE A 6 20.76 -0.49 -23.58
N GLU A 7 21.81 -1.28 -23.35
CA GLU A 7 21.79 -2.71 -23.67
C GLU A 7 20.75 -3.48 -22.83
N GLN A 8 20.59 -3.13 -21.56
CA GLN A 8 19.52 -3.71 -20.72
C GLN A 8 18.12 -3.38 -21.26
N LEU A 9 17.88 -2.15 -21.71
CA LEU A 9 16.61 -1.76 -22.34
C LEU A 9 16.36 -2.56 -23.61
N LYS A 10 17.39 -2.77 -24.44
CA LYS A 10 17.29 -3.59 -25.65
C LYS A 10 16.83 -5.02 -25.35
N LEU A 11 17.40 -5.64 -24.31
CA LEU A 11 17.00 -6.99 -23.88
C LEU A 11 15.57 -7.03 -23.32
N LEU A 12 15.20 -6.06 -22.48
CA LEU A 12 13.87 -6.01 -21.86
C LEU A 12 12.75 -5.81 -22.89
N LEU A 13 13.00 -5.03 -23.94
CA LEU A 13 12.02 -4.70 -24.97
C LEU A 13 12.21 -5.49 -26.28
N GLU A 14 13.02 -6.55 -26.28
CA GLU A 14 13.38 -7.31 -27.51
C GLU A 14 12.16 -7.76 -28.33
N LYS A 15 11.10 -8.23 -27.66
CA LYS A 15 9.84 -8.62 -28.31
C LYS A 15 9.12 -7.45 -28.99
N GLU A 16 9.14 -6.27 -28.36
CA GLU A 16 8.54 -5.07 -28.94
C GLU A 16 9.35 -4.56 -30.14
N PHE A 17 10.68 -4.69 -30.10
CA PHE A 17 11.52 -4.38 -31.26
C PHE A 17 11.25 -5.34 -32.42
N GLN A 18 11.15 -6.64 -32.17
CA GLN A 18 10.82 -7.63 -33.20
C GLN A 18 9.45 -7.38 -33.84
N ARG A 19 8.47 -6.91 -33.05
CA ARG A 19 7.13 -6.59 -33.55
C ARG A 19 7.11 -5.38 -34.47
N HIS A 20 7.88 -4.33 -34.17
CA HIS A 20 7.86 -3.09 -34.94
C HIS A 20 8.92 -3.04 -36.05
N GLN A 21 10.11 -3.62 -35.83
CA GLN A 21 11.25 -3.57 -36.74
C GLN A 21 12.10 -4.87 -36.67
N PRO A 22 11.59 -5.99 -37.19
CA PRO A 22 12.22 -7.32 -37.03
C PRO A 22 13.63 -7.46 -37.62
N ASN A 23 14.00 -6.63 -38.60
CA ASN A 23 15.26 -6.75 -39.35
C ASN A 23 16.12 -5.47 -39.37
N SER A 24 15.76 -4.46 -38.57
CA SER A 24 16.52 -3.19 -38.53
C SER A 24 17.63 -3.23 -37.50
N LYS A 25 18.77 -2.63 -37.84
CA LYS A 25 19.82 -2.34 -36.86
C LYS A 25 19.32 -1.25 -35.92
N LEU A 26 19.02 -1.63 -34.68
CA LEU A 26 18.58 -0.67 -33.66
C LEU A 26 19.71 0.28 -33.30
N GLU A 27 19.53 1.56 -33.58
CA GLU A 27 20.38 2.62 -33.09
C GLU A 27 20.02 2.99 -31.65
N LYS A 28 20.90 3.72 -30.96
CA LYS A 28 20.63 4.16 -29.58
C LYS A 28 19.38 5.04 -29.50
N ALA A 29 19.12 5.84 -30.53
CA ALA A 29 17.93 6.67 -30.60
C ALA A 29 16.66 5.82 -30.67
N ASP A 30 16.63 4.80 -31.54
CA ASP A 30 15.49 3.88 -31.69
C ASP A 30 15.17 3.14 -30.39
N ILE A 31 16.22 2.67 -29.70
CA ILE A 31 16.06 1.96 -28.42
C ILE A 31 15.38 2.88 -27.40
N LEU A 32 15.81 4.14 -27.32
CA LEU A 32 15.26 5.11 -26.39
C LEU A 32 13.83 5.53 -26.78
N GLU A 33 13.56 5.75 -28.06
CA GLU A 33 12.25 6.12 -28.55
C GLU A 33 11.21 5.03 -28.29
N MET A 34 11.53 3.78 -28.62
CA MET A 34 10.67 2.63 -28.34
C MET A 34 10.43 2.48 -26.84
N THR A 35 11.48 2.64 -26.02
CA THR A 35 11.36 2.57 -24.56
C THR A 35 10.42 3.65 -24.03
N VAL A 36 10.54 4.90 -24.48
CA VAL A 36 9.66 5.99 -24.06
C VAL A 36 8.22 5.72 -24.48
N SER A 37 8.02 5.28 -25.72
CA SER A 37 6.69 4.96 -26.25
C SER A 37 6.05 3.82 -25.46
N TYR A 38 6.81 2.76 -25.18
CA TYR A 38 6.40 1.63 -24.36
C TYR A 38 6.02 2.05 -22.94
N LEU A 39 6.83 2.88 -22.28
CA LEU A 39 6.55 3.34 -20.92
C LEU A 39 5.34 4.29 -20.84
N LYS A 40 5.14 5.13 -21.85
CA LYS A 40 3.95 6.00 -21.94
C LYS A 40 2.69 5.16 -22.10
N TYR A 41 2.73 4.17 -22.99
CA TYR A 41 1.63 3.23 -23.17
C TYR A 41 1.39 2.43 -21.89
N SER A 42 2.44 1.81 -21.32
CA SER A 42 2.30 1.01 -20.09
C SER A 42 1.75 1.81 -18.92
N ARG A 43 2.07 3.11 -18.82
CA ARG A 43 1.53 3.98 -17.77
C ARG A 43 0.08 4.40 -18.01
N ALA A 44 -0.36 4.47 -19.26
CA ALA A 44 -1.76 4.71 -19.59
C ALA A 44 -2.65 3.51 -19.26
N PHE A 45 -2.11 2.28 -19.36
CA PHE A 45 -2.81 1.05 -19.02
C PHE A 45 -2.53 0.54 -17.60
N ALA A 46 -1.48 1.02 -16.95
CA ALA A 46 -1.27 0.80 -15.53
C ALA A 46 -2.38 1.53 -14.78
N ALA A 47 -3.13 0.80 -13.96
CA ALA A 47 -4.02 1.43 -12.99
C ALA A 47 -3.22 2.51 -12.25
N PRO A 48 -3.77 3.73 -12.09
CA PRO A 48 -3.10 4.75 -11.31
C PRO A 48 -2.72 4.14 -9.97
N ALA A 49 -1.46 4.32 -9.55
CA ALA A 49 -0.99 3.84 -8.26
C ALA A 49 -2.02 4.27 -7.21
N ARG A 50 -2.73 3.30 -6.62
CA ARG A 50 -3.80 3.61 -5.66
C ARG A 50 -3.15 4.40 -4.53
N SER A 51 -3.78 5.50 -4.15
CA SER A 51 -3.28 6.23 -2.99
C SER A 51 -3.44 5.34 -1.77
N LEU A 52 -2.52 5.45 -0.81
CA LEU A 52 -2.63 4.74 0.47
C LEU A 52 -3.99 4.99 1.15
N GLN A 53 -4.57 6.17 0.92
CA GLN A 53 -5.92 6.51 1.36
C GLN A 53 -7.01 5.69 0.66
N GLN A 54 -6.91 5.46 -0.66
CA GLN A 54 -7.86 4.60 -1.39
C GLN A 54 -7.77 3.15 -0.90
N ASP A 55 -6.56 2.62 -0.73
CA ASP A 55 -6.33 1.27 -0.19
C ASP A 55 -6.96 1.13 1.21
N TYR A 56 -6.75 2.15 2.06
CA TYR A 56 -7.33 2.18 3.41
C TYR A 56 -8.86 2.21 3.36
N CYS A 57 -9.47 3.13 2.60
CA CYS A 57 -10.92 3.25 2.50
C CYS A 57 -11.57 1.96 1.97
N GLU A 58 -10.93 1.29 1.00
CA GLU A 58 -11.41 0.03 0.45
C GLU A 58 -11.31 -1.12 1.46
N GLY A 59 -10.16 -1.27 2.12
CA GLY A 59 -9.98 -2.28 3.16
C GLY A 59 -10.92 -2.07 4.35
N TYR A 60 -11.15 -0.81 4.72
CA TYR A 60 -12.10 -0.43 5.75
C TYR A 60 -13.54 -0.81 5.38
N ALA A 61 -13.98 -0.47 4.15
CA ALA A 61 -15.32 -0.81 3.67
C ALA A 61 -15.55 -2.33 3.65
N TRP A 62 -14.52 -3.09 3.24
CA TRP A 62 -14.54 -4.55 3.29
C TRP A 62 -14.70 -5.09 4.72
N CYS A 63 -13.91 -4.59 5.66
CA CYS A 63 -13.99 -4.97 7.06
C CYS A 63 -15.38 -4.69 7.65
N LEU A 64 -15.94 -3.51 7.39
CA LEU A 64 -17.27 -3.13 7.85
C LEU A 64 -18.35 -4.07 7.27
N LYS A 65 -18.28 -4.35 5.96
CA LYS A 65 -19.22 -5.26 5.31
C LYS A 65 -19.20 -6.65 5.97
N GLU A 66 -18.01 -7.19 6.19
CA GLU A 66 -17.85 -8.52 6.81
C GLU A 66 -18.37 -8.53 8.25
N ALA A 67 -18.07 -7.49 9.03
CA ALA A 67 -18.58 -7.36 10.40
C ALA A 67 -20.12 -7.33 10.43
N LEU A 68 -20.74 -6.59 9.51
CA LEU A 68 -22.21 -6.53 9.41
C LEU A 68 -22.80 -7.87 8.95
N GLN A 69 -22.15 -8.56 8.02
CA GLN A 69 -22.55 -9.89 7.57
C GLN A 69 -22.50 -10.92 8.71
N PHE A 70 -21.40 -10.93 9.47
CA PHE A 70 -21.24 -11.79 10.65
C PHE A 70 -22.37 -11.56 11.65
N LEU A 71 -22.66 -10.29 11.98
CA LEU A 71 -23.75 -9.95 12.90
C LEU A 71 -25.13 -10.34 12.35
N SER A 72 -25.30 -10.31 11.04
CA SER A 72 -26.53 -10.77 10.36
C SER A 72 -26.76 -12.26 10.58
N VAL A 73 -25.74 -13.07 10.30
CA VAL A 73 -25.78 -14.55 10.42
C VAL A 73 -25.97 -15.00 11.86
N HIS A 74 -25.30 -14.34 12.82
CA HIS A 74 -25.36 -14.72 14.22
C HIS A 74 -26.53 -14.09 15.00
N SER A 75 -27.54 -13.54 14.32
CA SER A 75 -28.72 -12.92 14.95
C SER A 75 -28.39 -11.88 16.04
N ALA A 76 -27.28 -11.16 15.86
CA ALA A 76 -26.87 -10.16 16.83
C ALA A 76 -27.96 -9.08 16.98
N ASN A 77 -28.18 -8.61 18.20
CA ASN A 77 -29.18 -7.60 18.54
C ASN A 77 -29.05 -6.38 17.60
N THR A 78 -30.18 -5.93 17.07
CA THR A 78 -30.30 -4.73 16.21
C THR A 78 -29.60 -3.52 16.83
N GLU A 79 -29.64 -3.37 18.16
CA GLU A 79 -28.94 -2.31 18.89
C GLU A 79 -27.42 -2.39 18.72
N THR A 80 -26.84 -3.59 18.81
CA THR A 80 -25.41 -3.83 18.59
C THR A 80 -25.01 -3.47 17.16
N ARG A 81 -25.86 -3.85 16.18
CA ARG A 81 -25.64 -3.50 14.76
C ARG A 81 -25.65 -1.99 14.55
N MET A 82 -26.63 -1.28 15.12
CA MET A 82 -26.73 0.18 14.99
C MET A 82 -25.58 0.91 15.68
N LYS A 83 -25.21 0.50 16.91
CA LYS A 83 -24.04 1.04 17.62
C LYS A 83 -22.77 0.87 16.79
N LEU A 84 -22.57 -0.31 16.20
CA LEU A 84 -21.42 -0.57 15.35
C LEU A 84 -21.39 0.35 14.13
N ILE A 85 -22.48 0.43 13.37
CA ILE A 85 -22.57 1.32 12.19
C ILE A 85 -22.25 2.76 12.57
N TYR A 86 -22.78 3.25 13.69
CA TYR A 86 -22.51 4.60 14.19
C TYR A 86 -21.02 4.82 14.50
N HIS A 87 -20.36 3.89 15.19
CA HIS A 87 -18.93 3.98 15.47
C HIS A 87 -18.08 3.99 14.20
N PHE A 88 -18.44 3.14 13.23
CA PHE A 88 -17.72 3.07 11.96
C PHE A 88 -17.89 4.36 11.13
N GLN A 89 -19.12 4.87 10.97
CA GLN A 89 -19.35 6.14 10.27
C GLN A 89 -18.61 7.33 10.91
N ARG A 90 -18.56 7.40 12.25
CA ARG A 90 -17.83 8.44 12.96
C ARG A 90 -16.32 8.37 12.75
N SER A 91 -15.75 7.16 12.59
CA SER A 91 -14.33 6.99 12.32
C SER A 91 -13.92 7.39 10.90
N GLN A 92 -14.83 7.33 9.92
CA GLN A 92 -14.57 7.81 8.55
C GLN A 92 -14.67 9.35 8.41
N ALA A 93 -15.21 10.06 9.41
CA ALA A 93 -15.37 11.50 9.39
C ALA A 93 -14.11 12.30 9.79
N ALA A 94 -12.98 11.62 10.05
CA ALA A 94 -11.68 12.27 10.30
C ALA A 94 -10.60 11.62 9.39
N PRO A 95 -9.85 12.42 8.61
CA PRO A 95 -8.88 13.33 9.20
C PRO A 95 -8.86 14.72 8.55
N LYS A 96 -9.09 15.77 9.35
CA LYS A 96 -8.55 17.10 9.04
C LYS A 96 -7.62 17.48 10.19
N ASP A 97 -6.34 17.53 9.85
CA ASP A 97 -5.24 18.19 10.56
C ASP A 97 -5.26 18.08 12.09
N SER A 98 -4.50 17.12 12.62
CA SER A 98 -3.93 17.24 13.96
C SER A 98 -2.72 16.33 14.05
N GLY A 99 -1.56 16.88 13.69
CA GLY A 99 -0.29 16.35 14.17
C GLY A 99 -0.27 16.47 15.69
N SER A 100 -0.46 15.35 16.37
CA SER A 100 -0.14 15.14 17.79
C SER A 100 -0.56 13.70 18.13
N SER A 101 0.31 12.75 17.81
CA SER A 101 0.21 11.42 18.40
C SER A 101 0.73 11.52 19.83
N SER A 102 -0.11 11.96 20.76
CA SER A 102 0.15 11.84 22.19
C SER A 102 0.05 10.37 22.57
N ALA A 103 1.21 9.71 22.63
CA ALA A 103 1.36 8.47 23.36
C ALA A 103 1.00 8.72 24.84
N PRO A 104 0.22 7.84 25.50
CA PRO A 104 0.06 7.95 26.95
C PRO A 104 1.37 7.53 27.61
N ALA A 105 2.13 8.53 28.05
CA ALA A 105 3.26 8.34 28.95
C ALA A 105 2.72 8.05 30.36
N THR A 106 2.79 6.80 30.80
CA THR A 106 2.61 6.47 32.22
C THR A 106 3.93 6.74 32.95
N THR A 107 3.92 7.84 33.70
CA THR A 107 4.94 8.27 34.65
C THR A 107 5.18 7.24 35.75
N HIS A 108 6.38 6.69 35.83
CA HIS A 108 6.97 6.20 37.09
C HIS A 108 8.45 6.59 37.14
N GLN A 109 8.80 7.45 38.10
CA GLN A 109 10.18 7.82 38.44
C GLN A 109 10.78 6.77 39.42
N PRO A 110 12.11 6.55 39.46
CA PRO A 110 12.75 5.39 40.09
C PRO A 110 13.45 5.70 41.43
N PRO A 111 13.94 4.68 42.16
CA PRO A 111 15.22 4.77 42.85
C PRO A 111 16.29 3.90 42.15
N ALA A 112 17.52 4.40 42.20
CA ALA A 112 18.68 3.96 41.46
C ALA A 112 19.13 2.52 41.75
N LYS A 113 19.51 1.78 40.70
CA LYS A 113 20.91 1.34 40.41
C LYS A 113 20.94 0.30 39.27
N GLN A 114 21.76 0.61 38.26
CA GLN A 114 22.46 -0.28 37.32
C GLN A 114 21.74 -0.78 36.05
N ALA A 115 22.36 -0.40 34.93
CA ALA A 115 22.21 -0.78 33.52
C ALA A 115 22.31 -2.32 33.28
N ALA A 116 21.82 -2.97 32.21
CA ALA A 116 21.25 -2.55 30.92
C ALA A 116 20.42 -3.70 30.26
N LEU A 117 19.22 -3.35 29.77
CA LEU A 117 18.61 -3.66 28.45
C LEU A 117 18.40 -5.12 27.95
N LYS A 118 17.16 -5.63 28.08
CA LYS A 118 16.17 -5.90 26.98
C LYS A 118 14.95 -6.71 27.48
N PRO A 119 13.72 -6.20 27.30
CA PRO A 119 12.58 -7.08 27.06
C PRO A 119 11.78 -6.56 25.85
N SER A 120 11.99 -7.15 24.67
CA SER A 120 11.04 -6.94 23.57
C SER A 120 10.06 -8.11 23.58
N CYS A 121 8.89 -7.79 24.13
CA CYS A 121 7.62 -8.49 24.04
C CYS A 121 7.54 -9.41 22.82
N SER A 122 7.37 -10.71 23.08
CA SER A 122 7.10 -11.74 22.10
C SER A 122 5.85 -11.35 21.31
N LEU A 123 6.06 -10.88 20.08
CA LEU A 123 4.99 -10.68 19.12
C LEU A 123 4.28 -12.01 18.91
N TRP A 124 3.02 -12.04 19.30
CA TRP A 124 2.09 -13.14 19.03
C TRP A 124 2.23 -13.63 17.58
N ARG A 125 2.33 -14.96 17.40
CA ARG A 125 2.16 -15.62 16.11
C ARG A 125 0.94 -16.55 16.23
N PRO A 126 -0.10 -16.38 15.41
CA PRO A 126 -1.05 -17.46 15.20
C PRO A 126 -0.33 -18.51 14.34
N TRP A 127 -0.09 -19.68 14.94
CA TRP A 127 0.28 -20.99 14.38
C TRP A 127 1.13 -20.98 13.10
#